data_AF-D0GNW9-F1
#
_entry.id   AF-D0GNW9-F1
#
_cell.length_a   1.000
_cell.length_b   1.000
_cell.length_c   1.000
_cell.angle_alpha   90.00
_cell.angle_beta   90.00
_cell.angle_gamma   90.00
#
_symmetry.space_group_name_H-M   'P 1'
#
loop_
_entity.id
_entity.type
_entity.pdbx_description
1 polymer ?
#
loop_
_entity_poly.entity_id
_entity_poly.type
_entity_poly.pdbx_seq_one_letter_code
_entity_poly.pdbx_strand_id
1 'polypeptide(L)'
;MRINLDKSLIPLKFTLRVLDENFQLHFKEHKMLINDDELNPIFKSRLYLDIYNEDNKLILKNEKLVYGVPVGLYLSRDKNNNTSTDFPNAYIFPFSNDGIEKEVNFDNLNNTVFIEFIERE
;
A
#
# COMPACT_ATOMS: atom_id res chain seq x y z
N MET A 1 7.93 3.78 -11.17
CA MET A 1 8.15 2.34 -11.34
C MET A 1 6.92 1.61 -10.83
N ARG A 2 6.34 0.75 -11.67
CA ARG A 2 5.22 -0.10 -11.27
C ARG A 2 5.71 -1.31 -10.50
N ILE A 3 5.08 -1.60 -9.37
CA ILE A 3 5.31 -2.80 -8.57
C ILE A 3 4.20 -3.80 -8.91
N ASN A 4 4.56 -4.87 -9.60
CA ASN A 4 3.64 -5.98 -9.89
C ASN A 4 3.69 -6.97 -8.71
N LEU A 5 2.66 -6.93 -7.85
CA LEU A 5 2.58 -7.80 -6.67
C LEU A 5 1.98 -9.16 -7.01
N ASP A 6 2.65 -10.27 -6.75
CA ASP A 6 1.98 -11.57 -6.86
C ASP A 6 0.91 -11.70 -5.77
N LYS A 7 -0.35 -11.62 -6.18
CA LYS A 7 -1.50 -11.64 -5.27
C LYS A 7 -1.62 -12.98 -4.53
N SER A 8 -1.12 -14.07 -5.11
CA SER A 8 -1.14 -15.40 -4.46
C SER A 8 -0.24 -15.47 -3.23
N LEU A 9 0.70 -14.53 -3.10
CA LEU A 9 1.64 -14.44 -1.99
C LEU A 9 1.16 -13.49 -0.88
N ILE A 10 -0.04 -12.92 -0.97
CA ILE A 10 -0.58 -12.05 0.09
C ILE A 10 -1.00 -12.91 1.30
N PRO A 11 -0.52 -12.64 2.54
CA PRO A 11 0.27 -11.47 2.95
C PRO A 11 1.71 -11.48 2.43
N LEU A 12 2.06 -10.45 1.68
CA LEU A 12 3.30 -10.36 0.91
C LEU A 12 4.24 -9.37 1.57
N LYS A 13 5.50 -9.79 1.76
CA LYS A 13 6.58 -8.93 2.23
C LYS A 13 7.64 -8.82 1.15
N PHE A 14 8.09 -7.60 0.89
CA PHE A 14 9.29 -7.38 0.10
C PHE A 14 10.04 -6.13 0.56
N THR A 15 11.30 -6.08 0.18
CA THR A 15 12.19 -4.97 0.47
C THR A 15 12.19 -3.98 -0.68
N LEU A 16 11.91 -2.72 -0.37
CA LEU A 16 12.02 -1.59 -1.27
C LEU A 16 13.27 -0.80 -0.87
N ARG A 17 14.25 -0.72 -1.77
CA ARG A 17 15.37 0.20 -1.62
C ARG A 17 14.97 1.56 -2.17
N VAL A 18 15.16 2.61 -1.37
CA VAL A 18 14.94 4.00 -1.75
C VAL A 18 16.23 4.76 -1.42
N LEU A 19 16.89 5.30 -2.44
CA LEU A 19 18.24 5.85 -2.29
C LEU A 19 19.20 4.82 -1.63
N ASP A 20 19.69 5.11 -0.43
CA ASP A 20 20.61 4.28 0.35
C ASP A 20 19.95 3.58 1.55
N GLU A 21 18.63 3.60 1.64
CA GLU A 21 17.87 3.00 2.74
C GLU A 21 16.91 1.90 2.24
N ASN A 22 16.74 0.85 3.02
CA ASN A 22 15.80 -0.23 2.77
C ASN A 22 14.55 -0.12 3.66
N PHE A 23 13.41 -0.38 3.06
CA PHE A 23 12.13 -0.42 3.75
C PHE A 23 11.43 -1.75 3.48
N GLN A 24 10.87 -2.37 4.51
CA GLN A 24 10.06 -3.57 4.35
C GLN A 24 8.60 -3.15 4.17
N LEU A 25 8.05 -3.46 3.00
CA LEU A 25 6.64 -3.25 2.70
C LEU A 25 5.89 -4.55 2.95
N HIS A 26 4.84 -4.49 3.75
CA HIS A 26 4.02 -5.64 4.10
C HIS A 26 2.57 -5.41 3.67
N PHE A 27 2.21 -6.01 2.53
CA PHE A 27 0.87 -5.97 1.98
C PHE A 27 0.01 -7.06 2.63
N LYS A 28 -1.18 -6.67 3.08
CA LYS A 28 -2.13 -7.57 3.74
C LYS A 28 -3.52 -7.39 3.17
N GLU A 29 -4.29 -8.46 3.15
CA GLU A 29 -5.71 -8.44 2.85
C GLU A 29 -6.53 -8.55 4.14
N HIS A 30 -7.57 -7.73 4.24
CA HIS A 30 -8.64 -7.93 5.21
C HIS A 30 -9.92 -8.27 4.44
N LYS A 31 -10.48 -9.44 4.71
CA LYS A 31 -11.80 -9.86 4.20
C LYS A 31 -12.85 -9.66 5.29
N MET A 32 -13.94 -8.99 4.94
CA MET A 32 -15.10 -8.80 5.79
C MET A 32 -16.33 -9.45 5.16
N LEU A 33 -17.08 -10.20 5.95
CA LEU A 33 -18.39 -10.69 5.56
C LEU A 33 -19.37 -9.50 5.51
N ILE A 34 -19.99 -9.26 4.36
CA ILE A 34 -21.00 -8.21 4.17
C ILE A 34 -22.41 -8.80 4.29
N ASN A 35 -22.59 -10.03 3.83
CA ASN A 35 -23.85 -10.76 3.92
C ASN A 35 -23.58 -12.19 4.38
N ASP A 36 -24.30 -12.61 5.41
CA ASP A 36 -24.25 -13.93 6.03
C ASP A 36 -25.42 -14.80 5.55
N ASP A 37 -25.63 -14.82 4.23
CA ASP A 37 -26.48 -15.85 3.61
C ASP A 37 -25.69 -17.17 3.68
N GLU A 38 -26.19 -18.13 4.46
CA GLU A 38 -25.55 -19.44 4.67
C GLU A 38 -25.24 -20.17 3.36
N LEU A 39 -26.00 -19.89 2.29
CA LEU A 39 -25.80 -20.51 0.98
C LEU A 39 -24.87 -19.69 0.08
N ASN A 40 -24.82 -18.36 0.24
CA ASN A 40 -24.05 -17.45 -0.61
C ASN A 40 -23.44 -16.29 0.20
N PRO A 41 -22.45 -16.55 1.06
CA PRO A 41 -21.80 -15.50 1.83
C PRO A 41 -21.06 -14.53 0.90
N ILE A 42 -21.29 -13.22 1.09
CA ILE A 42 -20.64 -12.17 0.30
C ILE A 42 -19.52 -11.56 1.12
N PHE A 43 -18.30 -11.56 0.56
CA PHE A 43 -17.13 -10.95 1.19
C PHE A 43 -16.70 -9.69 0.47
N LYS A 44 -16.34 -8.65 1.23
CA LYS A 44 -15.55 -7.53 0.75
C LYS A 44 -14.10 -7.77 1.14
N SER A 45 -13.18 -7.63 0.20
CA SER A 45 -11.76 -7.53 0.53
C SER A 45 -11.28 -6.08 0.47
N ARG A 46 -10.27 -5.78 1.28
CA ARG A 46 -9.54 -4.52 1.21
C ARG A 46 -8.06 -4.77 1.49
N LEU A 47 -7.20 -4.09 0.74
CA LEU A 47 -5.76 -4.17 0.91
C LEU A 47 -5.21 -3.06 1.81
N TYR A 48 -4.22 -3.46 2.60
CA TYR A 48 -3.55 -2.63 3.59
C TYR A 48 -2.04 -2.76 3.45
N LEU A 49 -1.32 -1.70 3.82
CA LEU A 49 0.14 -1.66 3.82
C LEU A 49 0.67 -1.31 5.22
N ASP A 50 1.62 -2.11 5.71
CA ASP A 50 2.56 -1.66 6.74
C ASP A 50 3.91 -1.35 6.11
N ILE A 51 4.65 -0.41 6.70
CA ILE A 51 6.03 -0.10 6.33
C ILE A 51 6.89 -0.18 7.58
N TYR A 52 8.02 -0.88 7.46
CA TYR A 52 9.07 -0.96 8.47
C TYR A 52 10.38 -0.43 7.90
N ASN A 53 11.25 0.12 8.76
CA ASN A 53 12.61 0.51 8.37
C ASN A 53 13.56 -0.71 8.36
N GLU A 54 14.85 -0.45 8.11
CA GLU A 54 15.91 -1.47 8.11
C GLU A 54 16.03 -2.25 9.44
N ASP A 55 15.77 -1.59 10.57
CA ASP A 55 15.82 -2.17 11.90
C ASP A 55 14.56 -2.96 12.28
N ASN A 56 13.63 -3.18 11.34
CA ASN A 56 12.30 -3.74 11.58
C ASN A 56 11.42 -2.92 12.54
N LYS A 57 11.69 -1.62 12.72
CA LYS A 57 10.81 -0.70 13.44
C LYS A 57 9.62 -0.34 12.56
N LEU A 58 8.41 -0.47 13.10
CA LEU A 58 7.16 -0.12 12.41
C LEU A 58 7.06 1.41 12.24
N ILE A 59 6.97 1.88 11.01
CA ILE A 59 6.82 3.29 10.65
C ILE A 59 5.34 3.61 10.36
N LEU A 60 4.72 2.78 9.53
CA LEU A 60 3.34 2.93 9.09
C LEU A 60 2.59 1.63 9.33
N LYS A 61 1.38 1.74 9.89
CA LYS A 61 0.56 0.58 10.25
C LYS A 61 -0.81 0.64 9.61
N ASN A 62 -1.21 -0.44 8.94
CA ASN A 62 -2.54 -0.68 8.40
C ASN A 62 -3.06 0.48 7.56
N GLU A 63 -2.22 1.08 6.72
CA GLU A 63 -2.70 2.12 5.82
C GLU A 63 -3.58 1.48 4.75
N LYS A 64 -4.79 2.02 4.59
CA LYS A 64 -5.73 1.57 3.56
C LYS A 64 -5.23 2.04 2.19
N LEU A 65 -5.14 1.12 1.25
CA LEU A 65 -4.82 1.49 -0.13
C LEU A 65 -6.08 2.06 -0.82
N VAL A 66 -5.96 3.29 -1.31
CA VAL A 66 -6.99 4.01 -2.06
C VAL A 66 -6.35 4.58 -3.33
N TYR A 67 -7.03 4.44 -4.46
CA TYR A 67 -6.57 5.02 -5.73
C TYR A 67 -6.21 6.51 -5.57
N GLY A 68 -5.07 6.90 -6.14
CA GLY A 68 -4.64 8.30 -6.21
C GLY A 68 -4.17 8.89 -4.89
N VAL A 69 -4.20 8.12 -3.79
CA VAL A 69 -3.78 8.58 -2.46
C VAL A 69 -2.40 8.02 -2.13
N PRO A 70 -1.36 8.87 -2.00
CA PRO A 70 -0.06 8.43 -1.54
C PRO A 70 -0.10 7.91 -0.11
N VAL A 71 0.45 6.70 0.04
CA VAL A 71 0.56 6.02 1.33
C VAL A 71 1.45 6.82 2.26
N GLY A 72 0.95 7.09 3.47
CA GLY A 72 1.73 7.77 4.49
C GLY A 72 2.14 9.19 4.10
N LEU A 73 1.39 9.86 3.21
CA LEU A 73 1.69 11.24 2.78
C LEU A 73 1.89 12.19 3.98
N TYR A 74 1.10 12.00 5.04
CA TYR A 74 1.17 12.76 6.28
C TYR A 74 2.43 12.48 7.12
N LEU A 75 3.16 11.39 6.86
CA LEU A 75 4.44 11.04 7.48
C LEU A 75 5.63 11.48 6.63
N SER A 76 5.42 11.81 5.36
CA SER A 76 6.48 12.18 4.43
C SER A 76 7.13 13.54 4.74
N ARG A 77 6.53 14.33 5.65
CA ARG A 77 7.03 15.64 6.08
C ARG A 77 6.99 15.80 7.59
N ASP A 78 7.98 16.49 8.13
CA ASP A 78 8.01 16.89 9.53
C ASP A 78 7.15 18.14 9.80
N LYS A 79 7.08 18.57 11.07
CA LYS A 79 6.34 19.77 11.50
C LYS A 79 6.82 21.09 10.87
N ASN A 80 8.04 21.10 10.32
CA ASN A 80 8.66 22.25 9.66
C ASN A 80 8.55 22.13 8.13
N ASN A 81 7.80 21.15 7.62
CA ASN A 81 7.61 20.87 6.20
C ASN A 81 8.87 20.36 5.48
N ASN A 82 9.89 19.90 6.21
CA ASN A 82 11.03 19.19 5.64
C ASN A 82 10.66 17.74 5.34
N THR A 83 11.35 17.10 4.40
CA THR A 83 11.23 15.66 4.16
C THR A 83 11.62 14.89 5.43
N SER A 84 10.75 13.98 5.86
CA SER A 84 11.04 13.09 6.98
C SER A 84 12.03 12.01 6.55
N THR A 85 13.09 11.79 7.34
CA THR A 85 14.03 10.66 7.15
C THR A 85 13.48 9.36 7.69
N ASP A 86 12.45 9.39 8.53
CA ASP A 86 11.86 8.20 9.13
C ASP A 86 10.88 7.47 8.19
N PHE A 87 10.57 8.06 7.03
CA PHE A 87 9.64 7.52 6.04
C PHE A 87 10.34 7.43 4.67
N PRO A 88 10.01 6.45 3.82
CA PRO A 88 10.60 6.36 2.49
C PRO A 88 10.52 7.70 1.75
N ASN A 89 11.64 8.20 1.24
CA ASN A 89 11.67 9.41 0.40
C ASN A 89 11.16 9.11 -1.03
N ALA A 90 9.93 8.62 -1.09
CA ALA A 90 9.27 8.19 -2.31
C ALA A 90 7.74 8.27 -2.13
N TYR A 91 7.04 8.41 -3.23
CA TYR A 91 5.61 8.19 -3.29
C TYR A 91 5.32 6.73 -3.61
N ILE A 92 4.62 6.05 -2.70
CA ILE A 92 4.03 4.72 -2.94
C ILE A 92 2.52 4.93 -3.00
N PHE A 93 1.88 4.64 -4.13
CA PHE A 93 0.45 4.89 -4.28
C PHE A 93 -0.22 3.95 -5.27
N PRO A 94 -1.50 3.60 -5.06
CA PRO A 94 -2.27 2.88 -6.06
C PRO A 94 -2.68 3.80 -7.21
N PHE A 95 -2.45 3.34 -8.44
CA PHE A 95 -2.78 4.02 -9.68
C PHE A 95 -3.77 3.19 -10.52
N SER A 96 -4.72 3.86 -11.16
CA SER A 96 -5.74 3.27 -12.04
C SER A 96 -5.79 4.09 -13.33
N ASN A 97 -5.86 3.41 -14.48
CA ASN A 97 -5.88 4.09 -15.78
C ASN A 97 -7.21 4.83 -16.06
N ASP A 98 -8.30 4.42 -15.40
CA ASP A 98 -9.62 5.01 -15.62
C ASP A 98 -9.86 6.31 -14.86
N GLY A 99 -8.95 6.68 -13.95
CA GLY A 99 -9.06 7.92 -13.19
C GLY A 99 -10.07 7.90 -12.04
N ILE A 100 -10.77 6.77 -11.81
CA ILE A 100 -11.91 6.70 -10.90
C ILE A 100 -11.46 6.32 -9.48
N GLU A 101 -11.92 7.09 -8.49
CA GLU A 101 -11.72 6.77 -7.08
C GLU A 101 -12.32 5.42 -6.71
N LYS A 102 -11.47 4.52 -6.20
CA LYS A 102 -11.87 3.21 -5.72
C LYS A 102 -10.92 2.69 -4.64
N GLU A 103 -11.51 1.91 -3.73
CA GLU A 103 -10.76 1.15 -2.74
C GLU A 103 -9.97 0.05 -3.45
N VAL A 104 -8.73 -0.19 -3.02
CA VAL A 104 -7.94 -1.29 -3.58
C VAL A 104 -8.27 -2.58 -2.83
N ASN A 105 -8.56 -3.62 -3.60
CA ASN A 105 -8.95 -4.93 -3.12
C ASN A 105 -8.25 -6.01 -3.94
N PHE A 106 -8.45 -7.28 -3.54
CA PHE A 106 -7.77 -8.40 -4.20
C PHE A 106 -8.17 -8.55 -5.68
N ASP A 107 -9.43 -8.23 -6.00
CA ASP A 107 -9.98 -8.40 -7.35
C ASP A 107 -9.42 -7.36 -8.33
N ASN A 108 -9.25 -6.12 -7.87
CA ASN A 108 -8.82 -5.02 -8.72
C ASN A 108 -7.30 -4.82 -8.78
N LEU A 109 -6.55 -5.30 -7.79
CA LEU A 109 -5.08 -5.24 -7.78
C LEU A 109 -4.49 -5.99 -8.99
N ASN A 110 -3.53 -5.35 -9.66
CA ASN A 110 -2.87 -5.74 -10.92
C ASN A 110 -3.77 -5.97 -12.14
N ASN A 111 -5.07 -5.77 -12.00
CA ASN A 111 -6.02 -5.87 -13.09
C ASN A 111 -6.38 -4.47 -13.59
N THR A 112 -6.95 -3.67 -12.69
CA THR A 112 -7.33 -2.28 -12.98
C THR A 112 -6.57 -1.27 -12.12
N VAL A 113 -6.09 -1.68 -10.94
CA VAL A 113 -5.29 -0.84 -10.04
C VAL A 113 -3.90 -1.45 -9.87
N PHE A 114 -2.85 -0.65 -10.02
CA PHE A 114 -1.46 -1.05 -9.88
C PHE A 114 -0.77 -0.22 -8.81
N ILE A 115 0.19 -0.79 -8.08
CA ILE A 115 0.99 -0.01 -7.13
C ILE A 115 2.12 0.66 -7.91
N GLU A 116 2.17 1.98 -7.84
CA GLU A 116 3.24 2.79 -8.41
C GLU A 116 4.16 3.30 -7.29
N PHE A 117 5.42 3.41 -7.64
CA PHE A 117 6.49 3.93 -6.80
C PHE A 117 7.26 5.01 -7.55
N ILE A 118 7.44 6.18 -6.94
CA ILE A 118 8.20 7.30 -7.52
C ILE A 118 9.15 7.83 -6.45
N GLU A 119 10.45 7.66 -6.65
CA GLU A 119 11.47 8.30 -5.78
C GLU A 119 11.37 9.82 -5.87
N ARG A 120 11.59 10.49 -4.75
CA ARG A 120 11.60 11.95 -4.68
C ARG A 120 13.05 12.42 -4.67
N GLU A 121 13.38 13.31 -5.61
CA GLU A 121 14.66 14.03 -5.65
C GLU A 121 14.80 15.02 -4.48
#